data_AF-A0A9E3KDB7-F1
#
_entry.id   AF-A0A9E3KDB7-F1
#
_cell.length_a   1.000
_cell.length_b   1.000
_cell.length_c   1.000
_cell.angle_alpha   90.00
_cell.angle_beta   90.00
_cell.angle_gamma   90.00
#
_symmetry.space_group_name_H-M   'P 1'
#
loop_
_entity.id
_entity.type
_entity.pdbx_description
1 polymer ?
#
loop_
_entity_poly.entity_id
_entity_poly.type
_entity_poly.pdbx_seq_one_letter_code
_entity_poly.pdbx_strand_id
1 'polypeptide(L)'
;ALQQAIKTEGKAGGLTLFAFDLLSLEGEDLTPRPNIERKERLAALLPADDPIIRVSDHVIGAGEKLFDAMCRSGQEGIISKRADAPWRGERTSAWLKVKCTRRQEFVIIGWSASEAKSRRFRSLLLAQYRDGKLAYAGKVGTGFDHDAIDMLADLFASRAQKTPAAPVPRPEARGAHWITPDLVAEIAFAEFTADDLLRHASFVALRSDKKAEEVVREEPVQVETEAPLFRITNRDRVIFPEAKVTKGDLADYYQQVGALMLPWAAGRPLSLVRCPQGRAKQCFFQKHDAGSFGDHVHHIPIAEKDGQVEDYLYVEDIAGLLACVQMGTIEFHGWGSRIEDIEKPDRMIFDLDPDVGLDFADVRKAAHDIR
;
A
#
# COMPACT_ATOMS: atom_id res chain seq x y z
N ALA A 1 1.81 -19.95 -14.87
CA ALA A 1 0.58 -19.48 -15.53
C ALA A 1 0.48 -19.94 -16.99
N LEU A 2 1.09 -19.28 -17.99
CA LEU A 2 0.86 -19.57 -19.42
C LEU A 2 1.19 -21.02 -19.88
N GLN A 3 2.36 -21.55 -19.53
CA GLN A 3 2.72 -22.93 -19.91
C GLN A 3 1.81 -23.99 -19.26
N GLN A 4 1.21 -23.66 -18.12
CA GLN A 4 0.26 -24.53 -17.43
C GLN A 4 -1.11 -24.42 -18.10
N ALA A 5 -1.57 -23.20 -18.42
CA ALA A 5 -2.80 -22.98 -19.18
C ALA A 5 -2.80 -23.70 -20.56
N ILE A 6 -1.68 -23.63 -21.29
CA ILE A 6 -1.52 -24.35 -22.59
C ILE A 6 -1.54 -25.88 -22.41
N LYS A 7 -1.03 -26.39 -21.30
CA LYS A 7 -0.93 -27.84 -21.03
C LYS A 7 -2.22 -28.45 -20.46
N THR A 8 -3.05 -27.66 -19.78
CA THR A 8 -4.12 -28.23 -18.94
C THR A 8 -5.49 -28.26 -19.63
N GLU A 9 -5.75 -27.45 -20.67
CA GLU A 9 -7.10 -27.37 -21.24
C GLU A 9 -7.13 -27.21 -22.76
N GLY A 10 -7.44 -28.30 -23.45
CA GLY A 10 -7.99 -28.28 -24.81
C GLY A 10 -9.47 -27.89 -24.85
N LYS A 11 -10.09 -27.46 -23.74
CA LYS A 11 -11.48 -27.01 -23.66
C LYS A 11 -11.67 -25.99 -22.52
N ALA A 12 -12.10 -24.77 -22.90
CA ALA A 12 -12.88 -23.81 -22.10
C ALA A 12 -12.19 -22.66 -21.30
N GLY A 13 -11.03 -22.17 -21.74
CA GLY A 13 -10.55 -20.82 -21.38
C GLY A 13 -9.98 -20.10 -22.60
N GLY A 14 -10.68 -19.10 -23.13
CA GLY A 14 -10.18 -18.32 -24.28
C GLY A 14 -8.86 -17.63 -23.94
N LEU A 15 -7.85 -17.74 -24.82
CA LEU A 15 -6.60 -16.99 -24.67
C LEU A 15 -6.79 -15.58 -25.22
N THR A 16 -6.52 -14.57 -24.38
CA THR A 16 -6.43 -13.18 -24.81
C THR A 16 -4.96 -12.79 -25.02
N LEU A 17 -4.63 -12.26 -26.19
CA LEU A 17 -3.32 -11.72 -26.51
C LEU A 17 -3.28 -10.24 -26.12
N PHE A 18 -2.38 -9.87 -25.21
CA PHE A 18 -2.08 -8.47 -24.91
C PHE A 18 -0.88 -8.01 -25.73
N ALA A 19 -1.13 -7.36 -26.88
CA ALA A 19 -0.12 -6.80 -27.75
C ALA A 19 0.52 -5.56 -27.11
N PHE A 20 1.85 -5.51 -27.02
CA PHE A 20 2.57 -4.49 -26.24
C PHE A 20 3.60 -3.67 -27.05
N ASP A 21 3.80 -4.00 -28.33
CA ASP A 21 4.69 -3.30 -29.26
C ASP A 21 4.33 -3.65 -30.73
N LEU A 22 4.75 -2.82 -31.67
CA LEU A 22 4.61 -3.03 -33.11
C LEU A 22 5.97 -2.84 -33.79
N LEU A 23 6.54 -3.93 -34.30
CA LEU A 23 7.91 -3.93 -34.83
C LEU A 23 7.97 -3.70 -36.34
N SER A 24 6.90 -4.02 -37.07
CA SER A 24 6.78 -3.77 -38.51
C SER A 24 5.31 -3.61 -38.88
N LEU A 25 5.04 -2.82 -39.91
CA LEU A 25 3.72 -2.62 -40.49
C LEU A 25 3.83 -2.51 -42.00
N GLU A 26 3.14 -3.37 -42.74
CA GLU A 26 3.08 -3.33 -44.22
C GLU A 26 4.45 -3.27 -44.92
N GLY A 27 5.47 -3.92 -44.33
CA GLY A 27 6.83 -3.93 -44.86
C GLY A 27 7.72 -2.76 -44.40
N GLU A 28 7.17 -1.76 -43.69
CA GLU A 28 7.98 -0.77 -42.97
C GLU A 28 8.60 -1.41 -41.72
N ASP A 29 9.91 -1.25 -41.53
CA ASP A 29 10.59 -1.57 -40.28
C ASP A 29 10.41 -0.44 -39.27
N LEU A 30 9.72 -0.73 -38.17
CA LEU A 30 9.45 0.24 -37.10
C LEU A 30 10.43 0.11 -35.94
N THR A 31 11.33 -0.88 -35.92
CA THR A 31 12.27 -1.09 -34.82
C THR A 31 13.17 0.13 -34.50
N PRO A 32 13.57 0.98 -35.47
CA PRO A 32 14.34 2.20 -35.17
C PRO A 32 13.50 3.34 -34.57
N ARG A 33 12.16 3.27 -34.66
CA ARG A 33 11.25 4.33 -34.18
C ARG A 33 11.17 4.34 -32.65
N PRO A 34 10.88 5.49 -32.01
CA PRO A 34 10.60 5.58 -30.58
C PRO A 34 9.51 4.60 -30.11
N ASN A 35 9.61 4.10 -28.88
CA ASN A 35 8.62 3.18 -28.33
C ASN A 35 7.21 3.77 -28.33
N ILE A 36 7.07 5.07 -28.03
CA ILE A 36 5.76 5.73 -28.00
C ILE A 36 5.08 5.70 -29.39
N GLU A 37 5.83 6.00 -30.46
CA GLU A 37 5.32 5.99 -31.84
C GLU A 37 4.87 4.58 -32.24
N ARG A 38 5.65 3.55 -31.90
CA ARG A 38 5.28 2.15 -32.18
C ARG A 38 4.00 1.74 -31.45
N LYS A 39 3.81 2.19 -30.21
CA LYS A 39 2.59 1.93 -29.43
C LYS A 39 1.36 2.65 -29.98
N GLU A 40 1.50 3.90 -30.41
CA GLU A 40 0.41 4.66 -31.04
C GLU A 40 -0.04 4.00 -32.34
N ARG A 41 0.91 3.59 -33.19
CA ARG A 41 0.60 2.84 -34.41
C ARG A 41 -0.07 1.49 -34.12
N LEU A 42 0.39 0.77 -33.09
CA LEU A 42 -0.26 -0.48 -32.66
C LEU A 42 -1.72 -0.24 -32.25
N ALA A 43 -1.97 0.81 -31.46
CA ALA A 43 -3.30 1.14 -30.98
C ALA A 43 -4.25 1.54 -32.11
N ALA A 44 -3.75 2.20 -33.16
CA ALA A 44 -4.52 2.54 -34.34
C ALA A 44 -4.93 1.33 -35.20
N LEU A 45 -4.18 0.21 -35.11
CA LEU A 45 -4.45 -1.01 -35.89
C LEU A 45 -5.51 -1.91 -35.27
N LEU A 46 -5.63 -1.89 -33.94
CA LEU A 46 -6.45 -2.83 -33.20
C LEU A 46 -7.75 -2.18 -32.72
N PRO A 47 -8.92 -2.80 -32.98
CA PRO A 47 -10.18 -2.29 -32.45
C PRO A 47 -10.19 -2.35 -30.92
N ALA A 48 -10.74 -1.33 -30.27
CA ALA A 48 -10.77 -1.22 -28.81
C ALA A 48 -11.50 -2.39 -28.12
N ASP A 49 -12.49 -2.98 -28.81
CA ASP A 49 -13.39 -3.99 -28.27
C ASP A 49 -13.14 -5.41 -28.83
N ASP A 50 -11.94 -5.69 -29.34
CA ASP A 50 -11.63 -7.04 -29.84
C ASP A 50 -11.58 -8.07 -28.66
N PRO A 51 -12.32 -9.18 -28.77
CA PRO A 51 -12.43 -10.16 -27.68
C PRO A 51 -11.15 -11.01 -27.48
N ILE A 52 -10.24 -11.03 -28.45
CA ILE A 52 -9.07 -11.92 -28.49
C ILE A 52 -7.78 -11.12 -28.39
N ILE A 53 -7.67 -9.97 -29.04
CA ILE A 53 -6.44 -9.17 -29.09
C ILE A 53 -6.68 -7.81 -28.43
N ARG A 54 -5.92 -7.51 -27.38
CA ARG A 54 -5.98 -6.22 -26.69
C ARG A 54 -4.64 -5.52 -26.73
N VAL A 55 -4.66 -4.19 -26.81
CA VAL A 55 -3.45 -3.40 -26.61
C VAL A 55 -3.14 -3.36 -25.11
N SER A 56 -1.90 -3.67 -24.75
CA SER A 56 -1.39 -3.44 -23.40
C SER A 56 -1.23 -1.94 -23.18
N ASP A 57 -2.15 -1.38 -22.42
CA ASP A 57 -2.16 0.04 -22.11
C ASP A 57 -0.94 0.44 -21.26
N HIS A 58 -0.72 1.75 -21.12
CA HIS A 58 0.39 2.32 -20.36
C HIS A 58 0.04 3.67 -19.77
N VAL A 59 0.76 4.02 -18.71
CA VAL A 59 0.75 5.35 -18.12
C VAL A 59 2.05 6.04 -18.47
N ILE A 60 1.96 7.27 -18.97
CA ILE A 60 3.12 8.14 -19.18
C ILE A 60 3.37 8.88 -17.86
N GLY A 61 4.57 8.69 -17.30
CA GLY A 61 4.90 9.20 -15.97
C GLY A 61 4.25 8.38 -14.84
N ALA A 62 4.43 8.82 -13.59
CA ALA A 62 3.82 8.22 -12.40
C ALA A 62 4.06 6.69 -12.22
N GLY A 63 5.24 6.20 -12.64
CA GLY A 63 5.58 4.77 -12.58
C GLY A 63 5.46 4.16 -11.18
N GLU A 64 5.79 4.92 -10.13
CA GLU A 64 5.63 4.50 -8.73
C GLU A 64 4.16 4.26 -8.37
N LYS A 65 3.26 5.18 -8.74
CA LYS A 65 1.82 5.03 -8.48
C LYS A 65 1.24 3.82 -9.21
N LEU A 66 1.67 3.60 -10.46
CA LEU A 66 1.26 2.42 -11.23
C LEU A 66 1.81 1.14 -10.58
N PHE A 67 3.07 1.14 -10.16
CA PHE A 67 3.67 0.02 -9.45
C PHE A 67 2.89 -0.33 -8.18
N ASP A 68 2.62 0.65 -7.32
CA ASP A 68 1.87 0.44 -6.07
C ASP A 68 0.45 -0.07 -6.33
N ALA A 69 -0.23 0.42 -7.37
CA ALA A 69 -1.55 -0.05 -7.77
C ALA A 69 -1.50 -1.50 -8.30
N MET A 70 -0.50 -1.84 -9.12
CA MET A 70 -0.30 -3.20 -9.62
C MET A 70 0.02 -4.17 -8.48
N CYS A 71 0.83 -3.75 -7.50
CA CYS A 71 1.14 -4.58 -6.34
C CYS A 71 -0.06 -4.78 -5.42
N ARG A 72 -0.84 -3.73 -5.16
CA ARG A 72 -2.09 -3.84 -4.38
C ARG A 72 -3.14 -4.72 -5.06
N SER A 73 -3.16 -4.76 -6.39
CA SER A 73 -4.06 -5.64 -7.16
C SER A 73 -3.51 -7.06 -7.38
N GLY A 74 -2.41 -7.43 -6.72
CA GLY A 74 -1.83 -8.77 -6.78
C GLY A 74 -1.15 -9.12 -8.11
N GLN A 75 -0.85 -8.14 -8.96
CA GLN A 75 -0.12 -8.33 -10.21
C GLN A 75 1.39 -8.57 -9.97
N GLU A 76 2.10 -9.12 -10.96
CA GLU A 76 3.54 -9.44 -10.82
C GLU A 76 4.42 -8.17 -10.63
N GLY A 77 3.98 -7.04 -11.16
CA GLY A 77 4.73 -5.79 -11.19
C GLY A 77 4.52 -5.04 -12.51
N ILE A 78 5.49 -4.23 -12.90
CA ILE A 78 5.42 -3.39 -14.10
C ILE A 78 6.65 -3.57 -15.01
N ILE A 79 6.48 -3.20 -16.27
CA ILE A 79 7.58 -3.03 -17.24
C ILE A 79 7.65 -1.54 -17.59
N SER A 80 8.70 -0.87 -17.15
CA SER A 80 9.00 0.51 -17.51
C SER A 80 9.79 0.53 -18.81
N LYS A 81 9.23 1.16 -19.86
CA LYS A 81 9.89 1.32 -21.16
C LYS A 81 10.21 2.80 -21.40
N ARG A 82 11.44 3.09 -21.82
CA ARG A 82 11.80 4.44 -22.29
C ARG A 82 10.99 4.80 -23.54
N ALA A 83 10.21 5.87 -23.47
CA ALA A 83 9.32 6.32 -24.54
C ALA A 83 10.06 6.65 -25.84
N ASP A 84 11.27 7.20 -25.72
CA ASP A 84 12.14 7.64 -26.81
C ASP A 84 13.03 6.53 -27.39
N ALA A 85 13.00 5.31 -26.83
CA ALA A 85 13.97 4.28 -27.17
C ALA A 85 13.55 3.40 -28.38
N PRO A 86 14.48 3.09 -29.30
CA PRO A 86 14.26 2.09 -30.35
C PRO A 86 14.20 0.68 -29.75
N TRP A 87 13.66 -0.27 -30.51
CA TRP A 87 13.72 -1.69 -30.19
C TRP A 87 15.04 -2.29 -30.69
N ARG A 88 15.72 -3.12 -29.88
CA ARG A 88 17.06 -3.63 -30.21
C ARG A 88 17.23 -5.16 -30.18
N GLY A 89 16.20 -5.93 -29.86
CA GLY A 89 16.29 -7.40 -29.76
C GLY A 89 17.26 -7.95 -28.72
N GLU A 90 17.93 -7.07 -27.97
CA GLU A 90 18.93 -7.38 -26.96
C GLU A 90 18.49 -6.83 -25.60
N ARG A 91 19.20 -7.27 -24.54
CA ARG A 91 18.95 -6.76 -23.19
C ARG A 91 19.54 -5.36 -23.04
N THR A 92 18.69 -4.37 -22.79
CA THR A 92 19.08 -2.97 -22.61
C THR A 92 18.51 -2.40 -21.30
N SER A 93 18.98 -1.22 -20.89
CA SER A 93 18.39 -0.44 -19.80
C SER A 93 17.14 0.32 -20.21
N ALA A 94 16.73 0.27 -21.48
CA ALA A 94 15.53 0.95 -21.96
C ALA A 94 14.25 0.26 -21.48
N TRP A 95 14.32 -1.01 -21.07
CA TRP A 95 13.22 -1.78 -20.51
C TRP A 95 13.61 -2.30 -19.13
N LEU A 96 12.90 -1.85 -18.11
CA LEU A 96 13.12 -2.26 -16.73
C LEU A 96 11.90 -3.01 -16.21
N LYS A 97 12.12 -4.24 -15.74
CA LYS A 97 11.11 -5.01 -15.02
C LYS A 97 11.23 -4.70 -13.54
N VAL A 98 10.15 -4.18 -12.94
CA VAL A 98 10.05 -3.91 -11.51
C VAL A 98 8.98 -4.83 -10.95
N LYS A 99 9.34 -5.69 -9.99
CA LYS A 99 8.45 -6.72 -9.45
C LYS A 99 7.86 -6.30 -8.11
N CYS A 100 6.58 -6.62 -7.91
CA CYS A 100 5.96 -6.56 -6.60
C CYS A 100 6.65 -7.59 -5.71
N THR A 101 7.49 -7.11 -4.81
CA THR A 101 8.30 -7.98 -3.96
C THR A 101 7.60 -8.06 -2.61
N ARG A 102 7.16 -9.25 -2.24
CA ARG A 102 6.59 -9.51 -0.91
C ARG A 102 7.72 -9.49 0.11
N ARG A 103 7.45 -9.01 1.31
CA ARG A 103 8.35 -9.13 2.45
C ARG A 103 7.58 -9.74 3.59
N GLN A 104 8.16 -10.76 4.21
CA GLN A 104 7.61 -11.40 5.41
C GLN A 104 8.75 -11.87 6.29
N GLU A 105 8.45 -12.17 7.55
CA GLU A 105 9.41 -12.78 8.44
C GLU A 105 9.43 -14.30 8.35
N PHE A 106 10.63 -14.85 8.57
CA PHE A 106 10.91 -16.28 8.59
C PHE A 106 11.86 -16.60 9.73
N VAL A 107 11.69 -17.78 10.34
CA VAL A 107 12.61 -18.31 11.34
C VAL A 107 13.76 -19.03 10.63
N ILE A 108 14.99 -18.72 11.01
CA ILE A 108 16.18 -19.42 10.52
C ILE A 108 16.31 -20.72 11.29
N ILE A 109 16.24 -21.86 10.59
CA ILE A 109 16.34 -23.21 11.19
C ILE A 109 17.67 -23.90 10.88
N GLY A 110 18.46 -23.33 9.98
CA GLY A 110 19.77 -23.86 9.60
C GLY A 110 20.43 -23.06 8.50
N TRP A 111 21.59 -23.52 8.07
CA TRP A 111 22.37 -22.92 6.97
C TRP A 111 23.17 -23.98 6.23
N SER A 112 23.55 -23.69 4.99
CA SER A 112 24.40 -24.56 4.17
C SER A 112 25.79 -23.95 3.99
N ALA A 113 26.85 -24.76 4.09
CA ALA A 113 28.22 -24.30 3.89
C ALA A 113 28.46 -23.75 2.46
N SER A 114 29.39 -22.81 2.37
CA SER A 114 29.90 -22.28 1.10
C SER A 114 31.12 -23.09 0.65
N GLU A 115 31.25 -23.31 -0.65
CA GLU A 115 32.48 -23.87 -1.25
C GLU A 115 33.58 -22.80 -1.37
N ALA A 116 33.21 -21.52 -1.44
CA ALA A 116 34.14 -20.41 -1.48
C ALA A 116 34.63 -20.04 -0.07
N LYS A 117 35.95 -20.10 0.15
CA LYS A 117 36.59 -19.79 1.44
C LYS A 117 36.32 -18.37 1.95
N SER A 118 36.05 -17.42 1.06
CA SER A 118 35.76 -16.02 1.39
C SER A 118 34.36 -15.79 1.95
N ARG A 119 33.49 -16.81 1.97
CA ARG A 119 32.09 -16.68 2.39
C ARG A 119 31.76 -17.74 3.43
N ARG A 120 31.33 -17.33 4.63
CA ARG A 120 31.15 -18.26 5.76
C ARG A 120 29.97 -19.23 5.60
N PHE A 121 28.93 -18.84 4.85
CA PHE A 121 27.84 -19.73 4.46
C PHE A 121 27.27 -19.37 3.09
N ARG A 122 26.62 -20.34 2.43
CA ARG A 122 26.01 -20.16 1.11
C ARG A 122 24.58 -19.64 1.20
N SER A 123 23.75 -20.29 2.03
CA SER A 123 22.33 -19.96 2.16
C SER A 123 21.81 -20.32 3.55
N LEU A 124 20.72 -19.66 3.95
CA LEU A 124 19.95 -19.98 5.14
C LEU A 124 18.77 -20.88 4.77
N LEU A 125 18.40 -21.78 5.67
CA LEU A 125 17.19 -22.59 5.62
C LEU A 125 16.14 -21.94 6.51
N LEU A 126 14.95 -21.75 5.97
CA LEU A 126 13.89 -20.94 6.56
C LEU A 126 12.67 -21.79 6.90
N ALA A 127 11.95 -21.38 7.94
CA ALA A 127 10.65 -21.94 8.31
C ALA A 127 9.70 -20.86 8.83
N GLN A 128 8.41 -21.21 8.94
CA GLN A 128 7.39 -20.42 9.61
C GLN A 128 6.54 -21.35 10.48
N TYR A 129 5.92 -20.82 11.53
CA TYR A 129 4.94 -21.54 12.31
C TYR A 129 3.64 -21.70 11.52
N ARG A 130 3.12 -22.93 11.51
CA ARG A 130 1.82 -23.33 10.96
C ARG A 130 1.20 -24.33 11.91
N ASP A 131 -0.03 -24.07 12.34
CA ASP A 131 -0.74 -24.91 13.32
C ASP A 131 0.13 -25.22 14.57
N GLY A 132 0.88 -24.22 15.04
CA GLY A 132 1.78 -24.34 16.19
C GLY A 132 3.07 -25.13 15.95
N LYS A 133 3.40 -25.49 14.70
CA LYS A 133 4.62 -26.24 14.35
C LYS A 133 5.43 -25.53 13.27
N LEU A 134 6.75 -25.63 13.34
CA LEU A 134 7.62 -25.11 12.28
C LEU A 134 7.49 -25.93 11.00
N ALA A 135 7.18 -25.26 9.90
CA ALA A 135 7.12 -25.81 8.56
C ALA A 135 8.21 -25.17 7.69
N TYR A 136 8.99 -25.99 6.99
CA TYR A 136 10.06 -25.52 6.10
C TYR A 136 9.49 -24.68 4.95
N ALA A 137 10.04 -23.48 4.76
CA ALA A 137 9.59 -22.49 3.79
C ALA A 137 10.59 -22.27 2.65
N GLY A 138 11.67 -23.05 2.59
CA GLY A 138 12.70 -22.94 1.54
C GLY A 138 14.02 -22.35 2.04
N LYS A 139 14.83 -21.84 1.11
CA LYS A 139 16.16 -21.30 1.40
C LYS A 139 16.41 -19.96 0.75
N VAL A 140 17.30 -19.18 1.33
CA VAL A 140 17.72 -17.86 0.81
C VAL A 140 19.24 -17.78 0.74
N GLY A 141 19.77 -17.40 -0.43
CA GLY A 141 21.22 -17.32 -0.68
C GLY A 141 21.71 -15.96 -1.17
N THR A 142 20.81 -14.98 -1.34
CA THR A 142 21.12 -13.63 -1.85
C THR A 142 20.64 -12.57 -0.86
N GLY A 143 21.06 -11.32 -1.05
CA GLY A 143 20.67 -10.19 -0.18
C GLY A 143 21.57 -9.94 1.02
N PHE A 144 22.70 -10.66 1.11
CA PHE A 144 23.69 -10.47 2.16
C PHE A 144 24.85 -9.62 1.65
N ASP A 145 25.23 -8.59 2.41
CA ASP A 145 26.56 -7.98 2.34
C ASP A 145 27.57 -8.79 3.19
N HIS A 146 28.83 -8.34 3.23
CA HIS A 146 29.87 -9.07 3.95
C HIS A 146 29.64 -9.05 5.47
N ASP A 147 29.25 -7.90 6.01
CA ASP A 147 29.01 -7.71 7.44
C ASP A 147 27.84 -8.59 7.93
N ALA A 148 26.76 -8.69 7.16
CA ALA A 148 25.63 -9.54 7.47
C ALA A 148 26.01 -11.03 7.48
N ILE A 149 26.89 -11.47 6.57
CA ILE A 149 27.37 -12.86 6.55
C ILE A 149 28.16 -13.18 7.81
N ASP A 150 29.09 -12.30 8.18
CA ASP A 150 29.95 -12.55 9.34
C ASP A 150 29.16 -12.51 10.64
N MET A 151 28.29 -11.50 10.81
CA MET A 151 27.39 -11.37 11.95
C MET A 151 26.48 -12.61 12.11
N LEU A 152 25.83 -13.06 11.05
CA LEU A 152 24.99 -14.27 11.09
C LEU A 152 25.80 -15.52 11.41
N ALA A 153 26.96 -15.69 10.81
CA ALA A 153 27.83 -16.84 11.06
C ALA A 153 28.30 -16.92 12.52
N ASP A 154 28.56 -15.78 13.17
CA ASP A 154 28.92 -15.72 14.59
C ASP A 154 27.74 -16.12 15.49
N LEU A 155 26.52 -15.71 15.14
CA LEU A 155 25.31 -16.11 15.87
C LEU A 155 25.05 -17.62 15.78
N PHE A 156 25.40 -18.28 14.67
CA PHE A 156 25.16 -19.71 14.47
C PHE A 156 26.00 -20.59 15.41
N ALA A 157 27.23 -20.18 15.74
CA ALA A 157 28.15 -21.00 16.53
C ALA A 157 27.58 -21.37 17.92
N SER A 158 26.88 -20.44 18.56
CA SER A 158 26.24 -20.65 19.87
C SER A 158 24.90 -21.39 19.80
N ARG A 159 24.38 -21.66 18.60
CA ARG A 159 23.03 -22.19 18.37
C ARG A 159 23.01 -23.55 17.70
N ALA A 160 24.15 -24.22 17.55
CA ALA A 160 24.24 -25.46 16.79
C ALA A 160 23.32 -26.57 17.35
N GLN A 161 22.60 -27.23 16.46
CA GLN A 161 21.71 -28.35 16.74
C GLN A 161 22.12 -29.60 15.95
N LYS A 162 21.81 -30.78 16.49
CA LYS A 162 22.08 -32.07 15.81
C LYS A 162 21.01 -32.41 14.77
N THR A 163 19.80 -31.92 14.95
CA THR A 163 18.63 -32.27 14.12
C THR A 163 17.89 -31.01 13.67
N PRO A 164 17.21 -31.06 12.51
CA PRO A 164 16.43 -29.93 12.03
C PRO A 164 15.21 -29.69 12.94
N ALA A 165 14.81 -28.42 13.07
CA ALA A 165 13.60 -28.03 13.80
C ALA A 165 12.29 -28.34 13.04
N ALA A 166 12.37 -28.60 11.74
CA ALA A 166 11.25 -28.94 10.86
C ALA A 166 11.65 -30.02 9.83
N PRO A 167 10.71 -30.78 9.25
CA PRO A 167 11.02 -31.67 8.14
C PRO A 167 11.56 -30.91 6.91
N VAL A 168 12.81 -31.19 6.53
CA VAL A 168 13.47 -30.56 5.36
C VAL A 168 13.70 -31.61 4.26
N PRO A 169 13.44 -31.30 2.98
CA PRO A 169 13.72 -32.22 1.87
C PRO A 169 15.17 -32.70 1.86
N ARG A 170 15.38 -34.00 1.60
CA ARG A 170 16.73 -34.63 1.61
C ARG A 170 17.81 -33.88 0.81
N PRO A 171 17.53 -33.32 -0.38
CA PRO A 171 18.54 -32.57 -1.12
C PRO A 171 19.00 -31.30 -0.39
N GLU A 172 18.11 -30.65 0.35
CA GLU A 172 18.40 -29.42 1.09
C GLU A 172 18.98 -29.70 2.47
N ALA A 173 18.61 -30.83 3.09
CA ALA A 173 19.16 -31.28 4.35
C ALA A 173 20.61 -31.78 4.24
N ARG A 174 21.05 -32.20 3.04
CA ARG A 174 22.39 -32.75 2.83
C ARG A 174 23.46 -31.66 2.99
N GLY A 175 24.29 -31.79 4.02
CA GLY A 175 25.35 -30.80 4.32
C GLY A 175 24.82 -29.51 4.96
N ALA A 176 23.56 -29.49 5.40
CA ALA A 176 23.02 -28.41 6.21
C ALA A 176 23.49 -28.52 7.66
N HIS A 177 23.70 -27.37 8.28
CA HIS A 177 23.97 -27.21 9.70
C HIS A 177 22.71 -26.66 10.35
N TRP A 178 22.22 -27.34 11.38
CA TRP A 178 20.98 -26.97 12.07
C TRP A 178 21.28 -26.01 13.21
N ILE A 179 20.37 -25.09 13.45
CA ILE A 179 20.45 -24.18 14.59
C ILE A 179 19.15 -24.15 15.39
N THR A 180 19.23 -23.69 16.63
CA THR A 180 18.06 -23.36 17.44
C THR A 180 17.18 -22.37 16.67
N PRO A 181 15.87 -22.60 16.54
CA PRO A 181 14.97 -21.77 15.74
C PRO A 181 14.53 -20.51 16.52
N ASP A 182 15.48 -19.69 16.95
CA ASP A 182 15.26 -18.46 17.75
C ASP A 182 15.64 -17.18 17.00
N LEU A 183 16.17 -17.29 15.77
CA LEU A 183 16.52 -16.15 14.94
C LEU A 183 15.44 -15.89 13.88
N VAL A 184 14.91 -14.67 13.86
CA VAL A 184 13.93 -14.22 12.87
C VAL A 184 14.60 -13.30 11.85
N ALA A 185 14.32 -13.53 10.58
CA ALA A 185 14.81 -12.72 9.47
C ALA A 185 13.64 -12.22 8.61
N GLU A 186 13.71 -10.96 8.19
CA GLU A 186 12.87 -10.44 7.12
C GLU A 186 13.43 -10.85 5.77
N ILE A 187 12.58 -11.45 4.94
CA ILE A 187 12.93 -11.98 3.63
C ILE A 187 12.03 -11.35 2.59
N ALA A 188 12.65 -10.77 1.56
CA ALA A 188 11.97 -10.31 0.36
C ALA A 188 11.88 -11.47 -0.65
N PHE A 189 10.71 -11.73 -1.22
CA PHE A 189 10.49 -12.82 -2.17
C PHE A 189 9.41 -12.47 -3.19
N ALA A 190 9.37 -13.21 -4.31
CA ALA A 190 8.39 -12.95 -5.36
C ALA A 190 7.02 -13.58 -5.03
N GLU A 191 7.02 -14.86 -4.69
CA GLU A 191 5.81 -15.66 -4.44
C GLU A 191 6.13 -16.89 -3.59
N PHE A 192 5.09 -17.50 -3.02
CA PHE A 192 5.14 -18.88 -2.53
C PHE A 192 4.81 -19.85 -3.66
N THR A 193 5.48 -21.00 -3.73
CA THR A 193 5.13 -22.09 -4.65
C THR A 193 3.89 -22.85 -4.15
N ALA A 194 3.37 -23.79 -4.96
CA ALA A 194 2.27 -24.67 -4.54
C ALA A 194 2.64 -25.56 -3.33
N ASP A 195 3.93 -25.88 -3.18
CA ASP A 195 4.49 -26.57 -2.02
C ASP A 195 4.87 -25.61 -0.88
N ASP A 196 4.39 -24.36 -0.95
CA ASP A 196 4.60 -23.31 0.04
C ASP A 196 6.07 -22.93 0.31
N LEU A 197 6.92 -23.07 -0.71
CA LEU A 197 8.32 -22.67 -0.67
C LEU A 197 8.51 -21.27 -1.26
N LEU A 198 9.49 -20.53 -0.74
CA LEU A 198 9.81 -19.20 -1.26
C LEU A 198 10.46 -19.26 -2.63
N ARG A 199 9.99 -18.40 -3.54
CA ARG A 199 10.59 -18.20 -4.87
C ARG A 199 11.28 -16.84 -4.97
N HIS A 200 12.51 -16.85 -5.47
CA HIS A 200 13.35 -15.65 -5.61
C HIS A 200 13.54 -14.88 -4.29
N ALA A 201 13.83 -15.62 -3.21
CA ALA A 201 14.06 -15.06 -1.89
C ALA A 201 15.39 -14.29 -1.81
N SER A 202 15.39 -13.19 -1.06
CA SER A 202 16.55 -12.37 -0.72
C SER A 202 16.45 -11.93 0.73
N PHE A 203 17.54 -12.07 1.47
CA PHE A 203 17.63 -11.57 2.84
C PHE A 203 17.52 -10.05 2.86
N VAL A 204 16.83 -9.51 3.87
CA VAL A 204 16.72 -8.07 4.11
C VAL A 204 17.45 -7.72 5.41
N ALA A 205 17.00 -8.26 6.54
CA ALA A 205 17.58 -7.98 7.86
C ALA A 205 17.17 -9.04 8.89
N LEU A 206 17.88 -9.07 10.03
CA LEU A 206 17.40 -9.76 11.23
C LEU A 206 16.34 -8.92 11.95
N ARG A 207 15.38 -9.60 12.58
CA ARG A 207 14.30 -9.01 13.38
C ARG A 207 14.46 -9.47 14.83
N SER A 208 15.32 -8.78 15.57
CA SER A 208 15.54 -9.05 17.01
C SER A 208 14.36 -8.63 17.90
N ASP A 209 13.42 -7.87 17.34
CA ASP A 209 12.19 -7.39 17.96
C ASP A 209 11.05 -8.42 17.96
N LYS A 210 11.13 -9.47 17.13
CA LYS A 210 10.11 -10.51 17.02
C LYS A 210 10.56 -11.84 17.61
N LYS A 211 9.64 -12.52 18.30
CA LYS A 211 9.86 -13.90 18.75
C LYS A 211 9.59 -14.88 17.62
N ALA A 212 10.33 -15.99 17.59
CA ALA A 212 10.17 -16.99 16.54
C ALA A 212 8.75 -17.59 16.51
N GLU A 213 8.09 -17.78 17.66
CA GLU A 213 6.73 -18.35 17.72
C GLU A 213 5.65 -17.45 17.10
N GLU A 214 5.91 -16.15 16.98
CA GLU A 214 5.00 -15.16 16.40
C GLU A 214 5.09 -15.13 14.86
N VAL A 215 6.09 -15.80 14.29
CA VAL A 215 6.35 -15.81 12.85
C VAL A 215 5.48 -16.85 12.16
N VAL A 216 4.29 -16.44 11.76
CA VAL A 216 3.33 -17.23 10.99
C VAL A 216 3.31 -16.79 9.52
N ARG A 217 2.70 -17.61 8.67
CA ARG A 217 2.44 -17.21 7.28
C ARG A 217 1.45 -16.03 7.30
N GLU A 218 1.92 -14.87 6.86
CA GLU A 218 1.02 -13.75 6.60
C GLU A 218 0.32 -14.01 5.26
N GLU A 219 -1.00 -14.15 5.30
CA GLU A 219 -1.81 -14.05 4.10
C GLU A 219 -2.19 -12.58 3.90
N PRO A 220 -2.22 -12.09 2.65
CA PRO A 220 -2.78 -10.77 2.40
C PRO A 220 -4.23 -10.80 2.87
N VAL A 221 -4.47 -10.20 4.04
CA VAL A 221 -5.83 -9.94 4.51
C VAL A 221 -6.41 -8.99 3.49
N GLN A 222 -7.37 -9.48 2.71
CA GLN A 222 -8.26 -8.58 2.01
C GLN A 222 -8.91 -7.77 3.11
N VAL A 223 -8.63 -6.47 3.15
CA VAL A 223 -9.40 -5.55 3.97
C VAL A 223 -10.79 -5.59 3.36
N GLU A 224 -11.64 -6.46 3.90
CA GLU A 224 -13.06 -6.41 3.63
C GLU A 224 -13.47 -4.99 3.98
N THR A 225 -13.85 -4.23 2.95
CA THR A 225 -14.44 -2.92 3.14
C THR A 225 -15.72 -3.21 3.90
N GLU A 226 -15.74 -2.96 5.21
CA GLU A 226 -16.95 -3.08 6.01
C GLU A 226 -18.10 -2.44 5.23
N ALA A 227 -19.21 -3.17 5.11
CA ALA A 227 -20.37 -2.68 4.41
C ALA A 227 -20.68 -1.26 4.91
N PRO A 228 -20.87 -0.27 4.01
CA PRO A 228 -20.88 1.11 4.42
C PRO A 228 -22.00 1.37 5.41
N LEU A 229 -21.64 1.86 6.60
CA LEU A 229 -22.57 2.19 7.69
C LEU A 229 -23.61 3.24 7.25
N PHE A 230 -23.31 3.99 6.19
CA PHE A 230 -24.16 5.03 5.63
C PHE A 230 -24.10 5.02 4.10
N ARG A 231 -25.27 5.10 3.43
CA ARG A 231 -25.34 5.07 1.96
C ARG A 231 -24.91 6.41 1.34
N ILE A 232 -23.80 6.39 0.61
CA ILE A 232 -23.32 7.55 -0.17
C ILE A 232 -23.87 7.50 -1.59
N THR A 233 -24.50 8.59 -2.04
CA THR A 233 -24.95 8.75 -3.43
C THR A 233 -23.91 9.51 -4.26
N ASN A 234 -23.93 9.30 -5.58
CA ASN A 234 -22.99 9.94 -6.53
C ASN A 234 -21.52 9.73 -6.13
N ARG A 235 -21.15 8.47 -5.83
CA ARG A 235 -19.80 8.11 -5.37
C ARG A 235 -18.72 8.50 -6.38
N ASP A 236 -18.99 8.37 -7.69
CA ASP A 236 -18.03 8.69 -8.76
C ASP A 236 -17.77 10.20 -8.96
N ARG A 237 -18.49 11.08 -8.23
CA ARG A 237 -18.29 12.53 -8.33
C ARG A 237 -16.87 12.89 -7.86
N VAL A 238 -16.07 13.47 -8.75
CA VAL A 238 -14.71 13.92 -8.43
C VAL A 238 -14.76 15.10 -7.44
N ILE A 239 -14.06 14.97 -6.31
CA ILE A 239 -13.93 16.00 -5.28
C ILE A 239 -12.57 16.69 -5.34
N PHE A 240 -11.49 15.93 -5.54
CA PHE A 240 -10.14 16.48 -5.71
C PHE A 240 -9.58 16.08 -7.09
N PRO A 241 -9.73 16.94 -8.12
CA PRO A 241 -9.33 16.61 -9.49
C PRO A 241 -7.85 16.25 -9.64
N GLU A 242 -6.97 16.96 -8.94
CA GLU A 242 -5.51 16.74 -9.02
C GLU A 242 -5.11 15.36 -8.49
N ALA A 243 -5.76 14.90 -7.43
CA ALA A 243 -5.54 13.59 -6.82
C ALA A 243 -6.43 12.49 -7.43
N LYS A 244 -7.36 12.85 -8.34
CA LYS A 244 -8.41 11.98 -8.88
C LYS A 244 -9.26 11.30 -7.80
N VAL A 245 -9.46 11.96 -6.66
CA VAL A 245 -10.24 11.43 -5.53
C VAL A 245 -11.71 11.77 -5.72
N THR A 246 -12.56 10.75 -5.64
CA THR A 246 -14.01 10.84 -5.76
C THR A 246 -14.71 11.01 -4.40
N LYS A 247 -16.01 11.27 -4.42
CA LYS A 247 -16.84 11.35 -3.21
C LYS A 247 -16.90 10.00 -2.49
N GLY A 248 -16.93 8.91 -3.25
CA GLY A 248 -16.85 7.55 -2.72
C GLY A 248 -15.54 7.34 -1.97
N ASP A 249 -14.41 7.68 -2.60
CA ASP A 249 -13.09 7.55 -1.97
C ASP A 249 -12.98 8.38 -0.68
N LEU A 250 -13.51 9.61 -0.69
CA LEU A 250 -13.53 10.47 0.48
C LEU A 250 -14.39 9.89 1.62
N ALA A 251 -15.54 9.32 1.28
CA ALA A 251 -16.40 8.67 2.26
C ALA A 251 -15.74 7.41 2.85
N ASP A 252 -15.12 6.58 2.00
CA ASP A 252 -14.42 5.38 2.44
C ASP A 252 -13.24 5.75 3.36
N TYR A 253 -12.52 6.85 3.06
CA TYR A 253 -11.50 7.40 3.94
C TYR A 253 -12.07 7.79 5.30
N TYR A 254 -13.14 8.58 5.36
CA TYR A 254 -13.76 9.00 6.63
C TYR A 254 -14.38 7.83 7.41
N GLN A 255 -14.87 6.79 6.74
CA GLN A 255 -15.30 5.56 7.41
C GLN A 255 -14.11 4.86 8.08
N GLN A 256 -12.98 4.75 7.37
CA GLN A 256 -11.78 4.10 7.89
C GLN A 256 -11.14 4.87 9.06
N VAL A 257 -11.06 6.20 8.97
CA VAL A 257 -10.45 7.03 10.04
C VAL A 257 -11.45 7.44 11.13
N GLY A 258 -12.75 7.19 10.94
CA GLY A 258 -13.80 7.67 11.82
C GLY A 258 -13.59 7.29 13.29
N ALA A 259 -13.22 6.03 13.56
CA ALA A 259 -12.93 5.56 14.92
C ALA A 259 -11.77 6.32 15.59
N LEU A 260 -10.78 6.78 14.82
CA LEU A 260 -9.67 7.59 15.32
C LEU A 260 -10.05 9.08 15.47
N MET A 261 -10.97 9.55 14.65
CA MET A 261 -11.41 10.94 14.61
C MET A 261 -12.44 11.26 15.71
N LEU A 262 -13.38 10.36 15.97
CA LEU A 262 -14.50 10.58 16.90
C LEU A 262 -14.08 10.94 18.34
N PRO A 263 -13.04 10.38 18.96
CA PRO A 263 -12.58 10.82 20.28
C PRO A 263 -12.33 12.34 20.38
N TRP A 264 -12.01 12.98 19.25
CA TRP A 264 -11.63 14.38 19.13
C TRP A 264 -12.69 15.27 18.48
N ALA A 265 -13.71 14.70 17.85
CA ALA A 265 -14.74 15.40 17.08
C ALA A 265 -16.16 15.16 17.60
N ALA A 266 -16.44 14.00 18.19
CA ALA A 266 -17.76 13.64 18.68
C ALA A 266 -18.17 14.49 19.88
N GLY A 267 -19.44 14.89 19.93
CA GLY A 267 -20.00 15.71 21.00
C GLY A 267 -19.36 17.10 21.08
N ARG A 268 -18.93 17.66 19.95
CA ARG A 268 -18.37 19.01 19.86
C ARG A 268 -19.03 19.79 18.75
N PRO A 269 -19.35 21.09 18.94
CA PRO A 269 -19.77 21.93 17.84
C PRO A 269 -18.73 21.91 16.71
N LEU A 270 -19.20 21.78 15.47
CA LEU A 270 -18.36 21.69 14.28
C LEU A 270 -18.64 22.84 13.32
N SER A 271 -17.59 23.31 12.66
CA SER A 271 -17.68 24.08 11.42
C SER A 271 -17.23 23.19 10.27
N LEU A 272 -18.06 23.08 9.23
CA LEU A 272 -17.80 22.24 8.08
C LEU A 272 -17.30 23.09 6.92
N VAL A 273 -16.26 22.64 6.21
CA VAL A 273 -15.95 23.17 4.87
C VAL A 273 -16.60 22.26 3.85
N ARG A 274 -17.60 22.81 3.14
CA ARG A 274 -18.35 22.08 2.12
C ARG A 274 -17.93 22.53 0.73
N CYS A 275 -17.66 21.56 -0.13
CA CYS A 275 -17.38 21.73 -1.55
C CYS A 275 -18.30 20.79 -2.37
N PRO A 276 -19.62 21.08 -2.49
CA PRO A 276 -20.57 20.15 -3.11
C PRO A 276 -20.26 19.80 -4.58
N GLN A 277 -19.55 20.69 -5.29
CA GLN A 277 -19.13 20.48 -6.68
C GLN A 277 -17.65 20.10 -6.81
N GLY A 278 -17.00 19.77 -5.69
CA GLY A 278 -15.56 19.49 -5.62
C GLY A 278 -14.72 20.72 -5.25
N ARG A 279 -13.50 20.47 -4.76
CA ARG A 279 -12.57 21.45 -4.19
C ARG A 279 -12.09 22.50 -5.19
N ALA A 280 -12.10 22.18 -6.48
CA ALA A 280 -11.74 23.12 -7.55
C ALA A 280 -12.85 24.15 -7.85
N LYS A 281 -14.00 24.06 -7.18
CA LYS A 281 -15.14 24.99 -7.30
C LYS A 281 -15.32 25.75 -5.99
N GLN A 282 -16.42 26.52 -5.89
CA GLN A 282 -16.72 27.26 -4.66
C GLN A 282 -16.94 26.30 -3.49
N CYS A 283 -16.24 26.59 -2.40
CA CYS A 283 -16.43 25.98 -1.09
C CYS A 283 -16.92 27.04 -0.12
N PHE A 284 -17.65 26.63 0.91
CA PHE A 284 -18.15 27.53 1.94
C PHE A 284 -18.09 26.88 3.32
N PHE A 285 -17.99 27.72 4.35
CA PHE A 285 -18.12 27.29 5.73
C PHE A 285 -19.58 27.19 6.13
N GLN A 286 -19.93 26.15 6.87
CA GLN A 286 -21.26 25.98 7.44
C GLN A 286 -21.17 25.53 8.89
N LYS A 287 -21.85 26.26 9.77
CA LYS A 287 -21.92 26.00 11.21
C LYS A 287 -23.33 25.63 11.67
N HIS A 288 -24.33 26.13 10.93
CA HIS A 288 -25.74 25.93 11.20
C HIS A 288 -26.31 24.98 10.14
N ASP A 289 -27.13 24.03 10.56
CA ASP A 289 -27.89 23.20 9.63
C ASP A 289 -29.35 23.65 9.59
N ALA A 290 -29.88 23.72 8.37
CA ALA A 290 -31.28 24.05 8.07
C ALA A 290 -32.13 22.77 7.89
N GLY A 291 -31.73 21.65 8.53
CA GLY A 291 -32.40 20.35 8.49
C GLY A 291 -32.06 19.47 7.29
N SER A 292 -30.86 19.61 6.71
CA SER A 292 -30.49 18.98 5.43
C SER A 292 -29.56 17.77 5.56
N PHE A 293 -29.00 17.49 6.74
CA PHE A 293 -27.99 16.44 6.92
C PHE A 293 -28.56 15.10 7.40
N GLY A 294 -29.83 15.06 7.84
CA GLY A 294 -30.50 13.85 8.32
C GLY A 294 -30.19 13.51 9.79
N ASP A 295 -30.67 12.37 10.23
CA ASP A 295 -30.84 12.05 11.67
C ASP A 295 -29.53 11.84 12.45
N HIS A 296 -28.40 11.64 11.76
CA HIS A 296 -27.09 11.43 12.38
C HIS A 296 -26.29 12.72 12.62
N VAL A 297 -26.83 13.87 12.22
CA VAL A 297 -26.23 15.18 12.48
C VAL A 297 -27.14 15.92 13.45
N HIS A 298 -26.59 16.24 14.61
CA HIS A 298 -27.33 16.80 15.73
C HIS A 298 -27.02 18.29 15.87
N HIS A 299 -27.83 18.96 16.70
CA HIS A 299 -27.82 20.41 16.83
C HIS A 299 -27.82 20.78 18.31
N ILE A 300 -27.10 21.83 18.66
CA ILE A 300 -27.20 22.47 19.97
C ILE A 300 -27.42 23.98 19.84
N PRO A 301 -28.32 24.56 20.63
CA PRO A 301 -28.50 26.01 20.65
C PRO A 301 -27.32 26.68 21.36
N ILE A 302 -26.68 27.63 20.68
CA ILE A 302 -25.57 28.43 21.23
C ILE A 302 -25.92 29.92 21.13
N ALA A 303 -25.78 30.63 22.25
CA ALA A 303 -25.92 32.08 22.28
C ALA A 303 -24.68 32.75 21.70
N GLU A 304 -24.85 33.56 20.66
CA GLU A 304 -23.80 34.35 20.05
C GLU A 304 -23.61 35.70 20.76
N LYS A 305 -22.54 36.42 20.40
CA LYS A 305 -22.15 37.68 21.05
C LYS A 305 -23.18 38.81 20.90
N ASP A 306 -24.03 38.73 19.88
CA ASP A 306 -25.11 39.69 19.63
C ASP A 306 -26.41 39.36 20.40
N GLY A 307 -26.39 38.27 21.18
CA GLY A 307 -27.52 37.79 21.97
C GLY A 307 -28.50 36.91 21.21
N GLN A 308 -28.27 36.63 19.93
CA GLN A 308 -29.07 35.64 19.19
C GLN A 308 -28.66 34.23 19.59
N VAL A 309 -29.60 33.29 19.49
CA VAL A 309 -29.34 31.87 19.71
C VAL A 309 -29.44 31.17 18.37
N GLU A 310 -28.35 30.52 17.97
CA GLU A 310 -28.24 29.81 16.70
C GLU A 310 -27.95 28.32 16.95
N ASP A 311 -28.49 27.46 16.09
CA ASP A 311 -28.26 26.03 16.18
C ASP A 311 -26.92 25.67 15.54
N TYR A 312 -26.01 25.12 16.33
CA TYR A 312 -24.71 24.63 15.88
C TYR A 312 -24.72 23.12 15.73
N LEU A 313 -24.15 22.65 14.62
CA LEU A 313 -24.11 21.23 14.28
C LEU A 313 -23.00 20.47 15.04
N TYR A 314 -23.28 19.22 15.38
CA TYR A 314 -22.32 18.26 15.93
C TYR A 314 -22.65 16.83 15.47
N VAL A 315 -21.71 15.90 15.65
CA VAL A 315 -21.92 14.46 15.38
C VAL A 315 -21.53 13.63 16.59
N GLU A 316 -22.05 12.40 16.67
CA GLU A 316 -21.73 11.45 17.74
C GLU A 316 -21.03 10.18 17.22
N ASP A 317 -21.24 9.83 15.95
CA ASP A 317 -20.80 8.58 15.36
C ASP A 317 -20.24 8.73 13.93
N ILE A 318 -19.78 7.61 13.36
CA ILE A 318 -19.22 7.57 12.00
C ILE A 318 -20.31 7.90 10.97
N ALA A 319 -21.56 7.50 11.22
CA ALA A 319 -22.67 7.78 10.31
C ALA A 319 -22.92 9.30 10.20
N GLY A 320 -22.76 10.07 11.27
CA GLY A 320 -22.83 11.54 11.26
C GLY A 320 -21.71 12.17 10.45
N LEU A 321 -20.47 11.65 10.55
CA LEU A 321 -19.37 12.09 9.68
C LEU A 321 -19.69 11.80 8.21
N LEU A 322 -20.19 10.60 7.89
CA LEU A 322 -20.54 10.21 6.53
C LEU A 322 -21.75 10.97 5.97
N ALA A 323 -22.71 11.35 6.81
CA ALA A 323 -23.82 12.23 6.46
C ALA A 323 -23.32 13.63 6.06
N CYS A 324 -22.35 14.18 6.79
CA CYS A 324 -21.65 15.40 6.40
C CYS A 324 -20.93 15.26 5.05
N VAL A 325 -20.18 14.18 4.84
CA VAL A 325 -19.50 13.91 3.56
C VAL A 325 -20.49 13.72 2.40
N GLN A 326 -21.63 13.08 2.65
CA GLN A 326 -22.73 12.94 1.70
C GLN A 326 -23.20 14.31 1.21
N MET A 327 -23.26 15.28 2.12
CA MET A 327 -23.59 16.68 1.85
C MET A 327 -22.42 17.50 1.28
N GLY A 328 -21.28 16.87 1.01
CA GLY A 328 -20.13 17.50 0.36
C GLY A 328 -19.15 18.18 1.31
N THR A 329 -19.21 17.85 2.61
CA THR A 329 -18.15 18.22 3.56
C THR A 329 -16.84 17.52 3.19
N ILE A 330 -15.76 18.30 3.19
CA ILE A 330 -14.41 17.79 2.97
C ILE A 330 -13.49 18.00 4.17
N GLU A 331 -13.80 18.96 5.04
CA GLU A 331 -13.06 19.26 6.28
C GLU A 331 -14.01 19.47 7.45
N PHE A 332 -13.57 19.05 8.63
CA PHE A 332 -14.31 19.17 9.90
C PHE A 332 -13.47 19.96 10.90
N HIS A 333 -14.01 21.06 11.39
CA HIS A 333 -13.34 21.96 12.33
C HIS A 333 -14.09 21.95 13.66
N GLY A 334 -13.63 21.13 14.60
CA GLY A 334 -14.28 20.99 15.90
C GLY A 334 -13.80 22.00 16.93
N TRP A 335 -14.72 22.48 17.75
CA TRP A 335 -14.42 23.40 18.85
C TRP A 335 -13.52 22.74 19.90
N GLY A 336 -12.80 23.57 20.66
CA GLY A 336 -12.02 23.14 21.82
C GLY A 336 -12.87 22.71 23.01
N SER A 337 -14.16 23.03 23.00
CA SER A 337 -15.13 22.67 24.04
C SER A 337 -16.06 21.54 23.56
N ARG A 338 -16.74 20.90 24.51
CA ARG A 338 -17.78 19.92 24.23
C ARG A 338 -19.17 20.54 24.37
N ILE A 339 -20.18 19.85 23.86
CA ILE A 339 -21.57 20.32 23.88
C ILE A 339 -22.15 20.42 25.31
N GLU A 340 -21.60 19.69 26.28
CA GLU A 340 -22.08 19.73 27.67
C GLU A 340 -21.70 21.03 28.40
N ASP A 341 -20.60 21.67 27.99
CA ASP A 341 -20.11 22.94 28.57
C ASP A 341 -19.24 23.68 27.54
N ILE A 342 -19.89 24.47 26.68
CA ILE A 342 -19.25 25.16 25.55
C ILE A 342 -18.25 26.25 26.00
N GLU A 343 -18.41 26.79 27.21
CA GLU A 343 -17.55 27.84 27.77
C GLU A 343 -16.32 27.26 28.48
N LYS A 344 -16.20 25.93 28.53
CA LYS A 344 -15.09 25.23 29.19
C LYS A 344 -14.33 24.35 28.21
N PRO A 345 -13.34 24.91 27.47
CA PRO A 345 -12.55 24.12 26.54
C PRO A 345 -11.69 23.09 27.29
N ASP A 346 -11.70 21.85 26.78
CA ASP A 346 -10.81 20.76 27.21
C ASP A 346 -9.61 20.59 26.24
N ARG A 347 -9.61 21.34 25.13
CA ARG A 347 -8.54 21.39 24.14
C ARG A 347 -8.22 22.83 23.75
N MET A 348 -6.93 23.14 23.71
CA MET A 348 -6.39 24.39 23.18
C MET A 348 -5.42 24.07 22.05
N ILE A 349 -5.50 24.82 20.95
CA ILE A 349 -4.65 24.63 19.76
C ILE A 349 -3.89 25.94 19.56
N PHE A 350 -2.56 25.84 19.53
CA PHE A 350 -1.67 26.95 19.20
C PHE A 350 -1.12 26.71 17.81
N ASP A 351 -1.49 27.58 16.88
CA ASP A 351 -0.95 27.57 15.53
C ASP A 351 0.33 28.40 15.50
N LEU A 352 1.44 27.81 15.05
CA LEU A 352 2.78 28.40 15.08
C LEU A 352 3.34 28.60 13.68
N ASP A 353 2.49 29.09 12.79
CA ASP A 353 2.89 29.41 11.43
C ASP A 353 3.79 30.67 11.40
N PRO A 354 4.90 30.64 10.63
CA PRO A 354 5.76 31.81 10.49
C PRO A 354 5.05 32.91 9.68
N ASP A 355 5.01 34.12 10.22
CA ASP A 355 4.57 35.31 9.48
C ASP A 355 5.63 35.73 8.44
N VAL A 356 5.21 36.54 7.46
CA VAL A 356 6.08 37.08 6.42
C VAL A 356 7.20 37.90 7.06
N GLY A 357 8.42 37.35 7.03
CA GLY A 357 9.62 37.99 7.58
C GLY A 357 10.14 37.38 8.88
N LEU A 358 9.48 36.36 9.43
CA LEU A 358 10.00 35.56 10.53
C LEU A 358 10.77 34.33 10.00
N ASP A 359 11.91 34.05 10.62
CA ASP A 359 12.67 32.84 10.28
C ASP A 359 12.07 31.62 11.01
N PHE A 360 12.28 30.43 10.46
CA PHE A 360 11.88 29.18 11.10
C PHE A 360 12.53 28.99 12.48
N ALA A 361 13.68 29.64 12.74
CA ALA A 361 14.28 29.69 14.07
C ALA A 361 13.35 30.32 15.12
N ASP A 362 12.57 31.34 14.75
CA ASP A 362 11.62 32.02 15.65
C ASP A 362 10.43 31.11 15.97
N VAL A 363 9.93 30.36 14.99
CA VAL A 363 8.89 29.33 15.19
C VAL A 363 9.36 28.26 16.17
N ARG A 364 10.60 27.77 15.99
CA ARG A 364 11.19 26.78 16.91
C ARG A 364 11.31 27.33 18.33
N LYS A 365 11.69 28.60 18.47
CA LYS A 365 11.75 29.26 19.78
C LYS A 365 10.36 29.35 20.42
N ALA A 366 9.35 29.80 19.68
CA ALA A 366 7.97 29.89 20.18
C ALA A 366 7.43 28.52 20.63
N ALA A 367 7.72 27.45 19.88
CA ALA A 367 7.35 26.10 20.27
C ALA A 367 8.01 25.62 21.58
N HIS A 368 9.23 26.09 21.87
CA HIS A 368 9.88 25.84 23.16
C HIS A 368 9.29 26.69 24.29
N ASP A 369 8.90 27.93 24.01
CA ASP A 369 8.38 28.87 25.01
C ASP A 369 6.94 28.52 25.46
N ILE A 370 6.14 27.88 24.59
CA ILE A 370 4.73 27.47 24.88
C ILE A 370 4.65 26.15 25.63
N ARG A 371 5.74 25.36 25.65
CA ARG A 371 5.82 24.08 26.37
C ARG A 371 5.84 24.28 27.88
#